data_AF-A0A8S3JMB2-F1
#
_entry.id   AF-A0A8S3JMB2-F1
#
_cell.length_a   1.000
_cell.length_b   1.000
_cell.length_c   1.000
_cell.angle_alpha   90.00
_cell.angle_beta   90.00
_cell.angle_gamma   90.00
#
_symmetry.space_group_name_H-M   'P 1'
#
loop_
_entity.id
_entity.type
_entity.pdbx_description
1 polymer ?
#
loop_
_entity_poly.entity_id
_entity_poly.type
_entity_poly.pdbx_seq_one_letter_code
_entity_poly.pdbx_strand_id
1 'polypeptide(L)'
;DTGRRSIRSPICTIDTKHGLILLRLLEGIIKVIYLKDLCSIETSSKTLEAYNIKIDEQNIIDIQFLTDHQKPTFIILHTRKPEWYYLSDTEPEEYFLHTYEIDLKER
;
A
#
# COMPACT_ATOMS: atom_id res chain seq x y z
N ASP A 1 -2.48 5.47 19.49
CA ASP A 1 -3.23 6.34 18.58
C ASP A 1 -3.86 5.56 17.44
N THR A 2 -5.18 5.60 17.43
CA THR A 2 -6.09 4.58 16.90
C THR A 2 -6.31 4.75 15.41
N GLY A 3 -5.57 4.00 14.59
CA GLY A 3 -5.84 3.94 13.15
C GLY A 3 -7.27 3.43 12.90
N ARG A 4 -8.05 4.16 12.10
CA ARG A 4 -9.37 3.72 11.66
C ARG A 4 -9.16 2.51 10.75
N ARG A 5 -9.80 1.38 11.08
CA ARG A 5 -9.84 0.24 10.17
C ARG A 5 -10.47 0.72 8.86
N SER A 6 -9.80 0.42 7.75
CA SER A 6 -10.39 0.62 6.42
C SER A 6 -11.70 -0.14 6.35
N ILE A 7 -12.71 0.50 5.73
CA ILE A 7 -14.00 -0.14 5.44
C ILE A 7 -13.79 -1.22 4.38
N ARG A 8 -12.82 -1.01 3.48
CA ARG A 8 -12.38 -1.96 2.47
C ARG A 8 -11.45 -3.03 3.06
N SER A 9 -11.51 -4.23 2.50
CA SER A 9 -10.60 -5.35 2.81
C SER A 9 -9.14 -4.93 2.78
N PRO A 10 -8.26 -5.58 3.57
CA PRO A 10 -6.82 -5.40 3.48
C PRO A 10 -6.32 -5.56 2.03
N ILE A 11 -5.42 -4.67 1.60
CA ILE A 11 -4.75 -4.80 0.31
C ILE A 11 -3.32 -5.29 0.56
N CYS A 12 -2.89 -6.28 -0.22
CA CYS A 12 -1.53 -6.81 -0.21
C CYS A 12 -1.04 -6.85 -1.66
N THR A 13 0.07 -6.17 -1.96
CA THR A 13 0.72 -6.21 -3.28
C THR A 13 2.22 -6.45 -3.11
N ILE A 14 2.83 -7.11 -4.09
CA ILE A 14 4.19 -7.63 -4.01
C ILE A 14 5.02 -7.10 -5.17
N ASP A 15 6.17 -6.52 -4.84
CA ASP A 15 7.22 -6.22 -5.81
C ASP A 15 8.22 -7.38 -5.84
N THR A 16 8.10 -8.22 -6.86
CA THR A 16 8.97 -9.40 -7.01
C THR A 16 10.39 -9.02 -7.42
N LYS A 17 10.60 -7.87 -8.06
CA LYS A 17 11.91 -7.40 -8.52
C LYS A 17 12.74 -6.89 -7.35
N HIS A 18 12.11 -6.12 -6.45
CA HIS A 18 12.81 -5.48 -5.33
C HIS A 18 12.60 -6.20 -3.98
N GLY A 19 11.77 -7.26 -3.95
CA GLY A 19 11.54 -8.08 -2.76
C GLY A 19 10.80 -7.31 -1.67
N LEU A 20 9.69 -6.66 -2.00
CA LEU A 20 8.88 -5.89 -1.06
C LEU A 20 7.42 -6.35 -1.07
N ILE A 21 6.76 -6.19 0.08
CA ILE A 21 5.30 -6.28 0.20
C ILE A 21 4.79 -4.93 0.70
N LEU A 22 3.74 -4.41 0.06
CA LEU A 22 2.91 -3.35 0.63
C LEU A 22 1.65 -3.96 1.20
N LEU A 23 1.32 -3.56 2.43
CA LEU A 23 0.16 -4.04 3.16
C LEU A 23 -0.63 -2.85 3.72
N ARG A 24 -1.84 -2.64 3.21
CA ARG A 24 -2.77 -1.60 3.72
C ARG A 24 -3.79 -2.24 4.66
N LEU A 25 -3.52 -2.14 5.96
CA LEU A 25 -4.42 -2.64 7.02
C LEU A 25 -5.33 -1.55 7.60
N LEU A 26 -4.85 -0.31 7.61
CA LEU A 26 -5.49 0.85 8.22
C LEU A 26 -5.54 1.98 7.18
N GLU A 27 -6.53 2.85 7.26
CA GLU A 27 -6.55 4.07 6.45
C GLU A 27 -5.36 4.96 6.80
N GLY A 28 -4.80 5.65 5.80
CA GLY A 28 -3.67 6.57 5.99
C GLY A 28 -2.31 5.90 6.25
N ILE A 29 -2.24 4.57 6.27
CA ILE A 29 -1.00 3.83 6.56
C ILE A 29 -0.81 2.67 5.58
N ILE A 30 0.33 2.67 4.89
CA ILE A 30 0.85 1.52 4.15
C ILE A 30 2.02 0.94 4.92
N LYS A 31 1.96 -0.35 5.26
CA LYS A 31 3.09 -1.07 5.83
C LYS A 31 3.94 -1.64 4.70
N VAL A 32 5.23 -1.37 4.72
CA VAL A 32 6.22 -1.92 3.80
C VAL A 32 6.98 -3.02 4.52
N ILE A 33 7.08 -4.20 3.91
CA ILE A 33 7.74 -5.38 4.47
C ILE A 33 8.82 -5.85 3.49
N TYR A 34 10.03 -6.08 3.99
CA TYR A 34 11.15 -6.56 3.19
C TYR A 34 11.20 -8.09 3.12
N LEU A 35 11.47 -8.62 1.92
CA LEU A 35 11.53 -10.06 1.65
C LEU A 35 12.96 -10.59 1.45
N LYS A 36 13.99 -9.76 1.69
CA LYS A 36 15.41 -10.06 1.40
C LYS A 36 15.92 -11.40 1.96
N ASP A 37 15.26 -11.97 2.97
CA ASP A 37 15.75 -13.14 3.71
C ASP A 37 14.82 -14.37 3.70
N LEU A 38 13.78 -14.39 2.86
CA LEU A 38 12.80 -15.50 2.82
C LEU A 38 13.32 -16.79 2.15
N CYS A 39 14.45 -16.74 1.44
CA CYS A 39 14.95 -17.88 0.65
C CYS A 39 15.92 -18.82 1.41
N SER A 40 16.27 -18.55 2.67
CA SER A 40 17.06 -19.53 3.46
C SER A 40 16.11 -20.51 4.16
N ILE A 41 16.22 -21.80 3.80
CA ILE A 41 15.40 -22.93 4.28
C ILE A 41 15.52 -23.19 5.81
N GLU A 42 16.40 -22.49 6.51
CA GLU A 42 16.49 -22.59 7.98
C GLU A 42 15.32 -21.85 8.65
N THR A 43 14.26 -22.62 8.88
CA THR A 43 13.10 -22.33 9.73
C THR A 43 13.53 -22.06 11.17
N SER A 44 13.94 -20.83 11.45
CA SER A 44 13.75 -20.21 12.76
C SER A 44 13.12 -18.84 12.51
N SER A 45 12.24 -18.40 13.41
CA SER A 45 11.36 -17.23 13.24
C SER A 45 12.11 -15.96 12.83
N LYS A 46 12.30 -15.75 11.53
CA LYS A 46 12.84 -14.50 11.02
C LYS A 46 11.74 -13.45 11.14
N THR A 47 11.93 -12.52 12.07
CA THR A 47 11.09 -11.33 12.14
C THR A 47 11.25 -10.56 10.85
N LEU A 48 10.15 -10.37 10.11
CA LEU A 48 10.17 -9.57 8.89
C LEU A 48 10.35 -8.11 9.27
N GLU A 49 11.42 -7.50 8.76
CA GLU A 49 11.60 -6.06 8.92
C GLU A 49 10.50 -5.32 8.17
N ALA A 50 9.86 -4.38 8.87
CA ALA A 50 8.78 -3.59 8.33
C ALA A 50 8.82 -2.15 8.85
N TYR A 51 8.29 -1.22 8.05
CA TYR A 51 8.05 0.16 8.45
C TYR A 51 6.74 0.66 7.86
N ASN A 52 6.24 1.78 8.39
CA ASN A 52 4.99 2.39 7.95
C ASN A 52 5.28 3.64 7.13
N ILE A 53 4.66 3.74 5.95
CA ILE A 53 4.52 4.97 5.19
C ILE A 53 3.18 5.59 5.56
N LYS A 54 3.18 6.87 5.92
CA LYS A 54 1.95 7.66 6.07
C LYS A 54 1.57 8.21 4.70
N ILE A 55 0.29 8.15 4.40
CA ILE A 55 -0.31 8.67 3.17
C ILE A 55 -1.51 9.54 3.53
N ASP A 56 -1.72 10.60 2.77
CA ASP A 56 -2.82 11.54 2.99
C ASP A 56 -4.10 11.10 2.25
N GLU A 57 -3.95 10.19 1.30
CA GLU A 57 -5.00 9.61 0.48
C GLU A 57 -5.96 8.78 1.34
N GLN A 58 -7.25 9.09 1.21
CA GLN A 58 -8.34 8.41 1.91
C GLN A 58 -9.19 7.62 0.92
N ASN A 59 -9.96 6.66 1.42
CA ASN A 59 -10.85 5.82 0.59
C ASN A 59 -10.08 5.11 -0.55
N ILE A 60 -8.96 4.50 -0.18
CA ILE A 60 -8.08 3.81 -1.14
C ILE A 60 -8.81 2.61 -1.73
N ILE A 61 -8.97 2.63 -3.05
CA ILE A 61 -9.63 1.59 -3.84
C ILE A 61 -8.65 0.45 -4.08
N ASP A 62 -7.46 0.76 -4.61
CA ASP A 62 -6.43 -0.24 -4.92
C ASP A 62 -5.01 0.34 -4.81
N ILE A 63 -4.03 -0.56 -4.63
CA ILE A 63 -2.60 -0.25 -4.60
C ILE A 63 -1.86 -1.29 -5.42
N GLN A 64 -1.05 -0.86 -6.40
CA GLN A 64 -0.28 -1.77 -7.25
C GLN A 64 1.14 -1.29 -7.45
N PHE A 65 2.10 -2.21 -7.47
CA PHE A 65 3.44 -1.91 -7.95
C PHE A 65 3.45 -1.75 -9.47
N LEU A 66 4.23 -0.80 -9.96
CA LEU A 66 4.53 -0.63 -11.38
C LEU A 66 5.74 -1.51 -11.77
N THR A 67 5.66 -2.12 -12.95
CA THR A 67 6.75 -2.94 -13.50
C THR A 67 7.83 -2.06 -14.13
N ASP A 68 9.04 -2.61 -14.31
CA ASP A 68 10.13 -2.00 -15.08
C ASP A 68 10.76 -0.72 -14.52
N HIS A 69 10.38 -0.28 -13.32
CA HIS A 69 11.05 0.82 -12.63
C HIS A 69 12.37 0.39 -11.98
N GLN A 70 13.34 1.30 -11.92
CA GLN A 70 14.66 1.06 -11.29
C GLN A 70 14.61 1.05 -9.76
N LYS A 71 13.59 1.69 -9.20
CA LYS A 71 13.26 1.70 -7.77
C LYS A 71 11.85 1.14 -7.59
N PRO A 72 11.50 0.59 -6.41
CA PRO A 72 10.15 0.16 -6.13
C PRO A 72 9.19 1.34 -6.26
N THR A 73 8.28 1.25 -7.21
CA THR A 73 7.35 2.32 -7.54
C THR A 73 5.94 1.75 -7.50
N PHE A 74 5.02 2.42 -6.83
CA PHE A 74 3.64 1.95 -6.73
C PHE A 74 2.65 3.09 -6.96
N ILE A 75 1.45 2.71 -7.38
CA ILE A 75 0.32 3.61 -7.56
C ILE A 75 -0.73 3.37 -6.48
N ILE A 76 -1.40 4.44 -6.07
CA ILE A 76 -2.60 4.41 -5.26
C ILE A 76 -3.76 4.94 -6.09
N LEU A 77 -4.79 4.14 -6.27
CA LEU A 77 -6.08 4.56 -6.79
C LEU A 77 -7.00 4.88 -5.61
N HIS A 78 -7.55 6.09 -5.56
CA HIS A 78 -8.44 6.51 -4.48
C HIS A 78 -9.49 7.52 -4.95
N THR A 79 -10.42 7.84 -4.04
CA THR A 79 -11.50 8.81 -4.27
C THR A 79 -11.65 9.71 -3.05
N ARG A 80 -12.11 10.95 -3.27
CA ARG A 80 -12.46 11.86 -2.17
C ARG A 80 -13.78 11.47 -1.49
N LYS A 81 -14.63 10.72 -2.18
CA LYS A 81 -15.98 10.38 -1.72
C LYS A 81 -15.98 9.03 -0.98
N PRO A 82 -16.54 8.96 0.23
CA PRO A 82 -16.65 7.70 0.97
C PRO A 82 -17.71 6.77 0.35
N GLU A 83 -17.62 5.47 0.64
CA GLU A 83 -18.47 4.40 0.06
C GLU A 83 -20.00 4.58 0.23
N TRP A 84 -20.46 5.35 1.22
CA TRP A 84 -21.89 5.64 1.39
C TRP A 84 -22.42 6.73 0.44
N TYR A 85 -21.53 7.50 -0.19
CA TYR A 85 -21.89 8.57 -1.11
C TYR A 85 -22.35 8.04 -2.49
N TYR A 86 -21.99 6.79 -2.80
CA TYR A 86 -22.38 6.09 -4.03
C TYR A 86 -23.88 5.78 -4.13
N LEU A 87 -24.64 6.07 -3.06
CA LEU A 87 -26.10 5.93 -3.02
C LEU A 87 -26.82 7.22 -3.46
N SER A 88 -26.09 8.30 -3.76
CA SER A 88 -26.67 9.58 -4.19
C SER A 88 -26.21 9.95 -5.60
N ASP A 89 -27.15 9.92 -6.56
CA ASP A 89 -26.94 10.23 -8.00
C ASP A 89 -26.63 11.71 -8.32
N THR A 90 -26.04 12.44 -7.37
CA THR A 90 -26.04 13.91 -7.42
C THR A 90 -24.81 14.52 -8.09
N GLU A 91 -23.70 13.79 -8.23
CA GLU A 91 -22.48 14.31 -8.85
C GLU A 91 -21.59 13.22 -9.46
N PRO A 92 -20.85 13.51 -10.56
CA PRO A 92 -19.85 12.60 -11.09
C PRO A 92 -18.76 12.27 -10.05
N GLU A 93 -18.27 11.04 -10.09
CA GLU A 93 -17.22 10.57 -9.20
C GLU A 93 -15.84 10.97 -9.74
N GLU A 94 -15.02 11.56 -8.88
CA GLU A 94 -13.63 11.87 -9.20
C GLU A 94 -12.71 10.79 -8.61
N TYR A 95 -11.96 10.13 -9.49
CA TYR A 95 -10.94 9.17 -9.13
C TYR A 95 -9.56 9.79 -9.31
N PHE A 96 -8.68 9.50 -8.36
CA PHE A 96 -7.33 10.05 -8.32
C PHE A 96 -6.31 8.92 -8.35
N LEU A 97 -5.24 9.14 -9.10
CA LEU A 97 -4.11 8.23 -9.19
C LEU A 97 -2.84 8.94 -8.74
N HIS A 98 -2.20 8.41 -7.70
CA HIS A 98 -0.98 8.97 -7.14
C HIS A 98 0.15 7.95 -7.26
N THR A 99 1.33 8.41 -7.68
CA THR A 99 2.52 7.55 -7.85
C THR A 99 3.54 7.85 -6.76
N TYR A 100 4.09 6.79 -6.16
CA TYR A 100 5.09 6.85 -5.10
C TYR A 100 6.31 6.04 -5.51
N GLU A 101 7.48 6.55 -5.16
CA GLU A 101 8.76 5.85 -5.30
C GLU A 101 9.34 5.63 -3.90
N ILE A 102 9.77 4.40 -3.60
CA ILE A 102 10.41 4.06 -2.34
C ILE A 102 11.92 4.17 -2.52
N ASP A 103 12.56 5.05 -1.75
CA ASP A 103 14.02 5.08 -1.68
C ASP A 103 14.52 4.04 -0.68
N LEU A 104 15.22 3.03 -1.17
CA LEU A 104 15.81 1.98 -0.36
C LEU A 104 17.18 2.36 0.22
N LYS A 105 17.74 3.54 -0.11
CA LYS A 105 19.11 3.95 0.24
C LYS A 105 19.27 4.58 1.63
N GLU A 106 18.19 4.88 2.35
CA GLU A 106 18.25 5.44 3.71
C GLU A 106 18.36 4.38 4.83
N ARG A 107 18.94 3.20 4.56
CA ARG A 107 19.23 2.18 5.57
C ARG A 107 20.54 1.45 5.32
#